data_AF-A0A923HTW7-F1
#
_entry.id   AF-A0A923HTW7-F1
#
_cell.length_a   1.000
_cell.length_b   1.000
_cell.length_c   1.000
_cell.angle_alpha   90.00
_cell.angle_beta   90.00
_cell.angle_gamma   90.00
#
_symmetry.space_group_name_H-M   'P 1'
#
loop_
_entity.id
_entity.type
_entity.pdbx_description
1 polymer ?
#
loop_
_entity_poly.entity_id
_entity_poly.type
_entity_poly.pdbx_seq_one_letter_code
_entity_poly.pdbx_strand_id
1 'polypeptide(L)'
;MSETTLILHLIGILLFLVWIIILLRYDQNNTGDDTIQRCSVVKLNDVNDNAIFNFYSQVKMNQFKAEVDDILGAVPEVDEDGLYTYIDTNTGYGVCIAYNDRERVTLKGISTPECESELIALGNMSVTPIQVVSIKEGMSYEEVKRILGGEGIEVICVENPLDRDKLLYGMAWINKDGTAITVQLDGYKGTAYKAKFREC
;
A
#
# COMPACT_ATOMS: atom_id res chain seq x y z
N MET A 1 -32.27 10.20 -6.63
CA MET A 1 -30.88 9.72 -6.80
C MET A 1 -30.75 9.29 -8.24
N SER A 2 -29.87 9.92 -9.02
CA SER A 2 -29.77 9.71 -10.47
C SER A 2 -29.11 8.36 -10.77
N GLU A 3 -29.56 7.65 -11.81
CA GLU A 3 -28.93 6.41 -12.30
C GLU A 3 -27.44 6.59 -12.58
N THR A 4 -27.01 7.79 -13.00
CA THR A 4 -25.60 8.14 -13.19
C THR A 4 -24.78 8.10 -11.90
N THR A 5 -25.36 8.51 -10.77
CA THR A 5 -24.69 8.43 -9.46
C THR A 5 -24.52 6.98 -9.03
N LEU A 6 -25.50 6.11 -9.31
CA LEU A 6 -25.49 4.69 -8.97
C LEU A 6 -24.46 3.92 -9.82
N ILE A 7 -24.32 4.27 -11.10
CA ILE A 7 -23.33 3.71 -12.01
C ILE A 7 -21.90 4.11 -11.61
N LEU A 8 -21.65 5.37 -11.22
CA LEU A 8 -20.34 5.79 -10.70
C LEU A 8 -19.97 5.09 -9.37
N HIS A 9 -20.95 4.85 -8.48
CA HIS A 9 -20.72 4.10 -7.24
C HIS A 9 -20.41 2.62 -7.52
N LEU A 10 -21.12 2.00 -8.48
CA LEU A 10 -20.85 0.63 -8.92
C LEU A 10 -19.48 0.52 -9.57
N ILE A 11 -19.06 1.49 -10.40
CA ILE A 11 -17.73 1.49 -11.02
C ILE A 11 -16.63 1.68 -9.97
N GLY A 12 -16.78 2.57 -8.99
CA GLY A 12 -15.82 2.74 -7.90
C GLY A 12 -15.68 1.49 -7.00
N ILE A 13 -16.79 0.81 -6.70
CA ILE A 13 -16.80 -0.46 -5.98
C ILE A 13 -16.24 -1.60 -6.85
N LEU A 14 -16.52 -1.62 -8.15
CA LEU A 14 -15.99 -2.61 -9.09
C LEU A 14 -14.47 -2.45 -9.24
N LEU A 15 -13.95 -1.23 -9.33
CA LEU A 15 -12.51 -0.95 -9.38
C LEU A 15 -11.82 -1.31 -8.05
N PHE A 16 -12.45 -1.01 -6.91
CA PHE A 16 -11.98 -1.42 -5.59
C PHE A 16 -11.97 -2.96 -5.41
N LEU A 17 -12.96 -3.66 -5.96
CA LEU A 17 -13.03 -5.12 -5.97
C LEU A 17 -12.07 -5.75 -6.99
N VAL A 18 -11.87 -5.15 -8.17
CA VAL A 18 -10.89 -5.56 -9.19
C VAL A 18 -9.47 -5.43 -8.63
N TRP A 19 -9.18 -4.38 -7.85
CA TRP A 19 -7.89 -4.23 -7.17
C TRP A 19 -7.68 -5.25 -6.04
N ILE A 20 -8.72 -5.56 -5.25
CA ILE A 20 -8.70 -6.70 -4.31
C ILE A 20 -8.50 -8.02 -5.05
N ILE A 21 -9.04 -8.19 -6.27
CA ILE A 21 -8.88 -9.39 -7.09
C ILE A 21 -7.46 -9.49 -7.68
N ILE A 22 -6.83 -8.38 -8.08
CA ILE A 22 -5.41 -8.34 -8.50
C ILE A 22 -4.51 -8.78 -7.31
N LEU A 23 -4.84 -8.37 -6.08
CA LEU A 23 -4.20 -8.87 -4.85
C LEU A 23 -4.54 -10.34 -4.49
N LEU A 24 -5.52 -10.99 -5.15
CA LEU A 24 -5.96 -12.36 -4.86
C LEU A 24 -5.59 -13.39 -5.95
N ARG A 25 -5.11 -12.99 -7.13
CA ARG A 25 -4.95 -13.91 -8.28
C ARG A 25 -3.54 -14.48 -8.49
N TYR A 26 -2.56 -14.12 -7.70
CA TYR A 26 -1.22 -14.72 -7.77
C TYR A 26 -1.05 -15.84 -6.74
N ASP A 27 -1.88 -16.88 -6.81
CA ASP A 27 -1.79 -18.05 -5.90
C ASP A 27 -1.54 -19.38 -6.63
N GLN A 28 -1.16 -19.40 -7.91
CA GLN A 28 -0.75 -20.68 -8.54
C GLN A 28 0.40 -20.51 -9.52
N ASN A 29 1.62 -20.71 -9.02
CA ASN A 29 2.57 -21.70 -9.53
C ASN A 29 3.99 -21.38 -9.04
N ASN A 30 4.42 -21.98 -7.92
CA ASN A 30 5.83 -22.07 -7.57
C ASN A 30 6.21 -23.53 -7.28
N THR A 31 7.22 -24.03 -7.98
CA THR A 31 8.02 -25.18 -7.54
C THR A 31 9.50 -24.86 -7.72
N GLY A 32 10.21 -24.80 -6.58
CA GLY A 32 11.68 -24.86 -6.42
C GLY A 32 12.40 -23.55 -6.75
N ASP A 33 13.41 -23.07 -6.03
CA ASP A 33 14.47 -23.77 -5.30
C ASP A 33 15.12 -22.84 -4.24
N ASP A 34 15.73 -23.45 -3.22
CA ASP A 34 16.26 -22.88 -1.98
C ASP A 34 17.63 -22.19 -2.18
N THR A 35 17.79 -20.93 -1.75
CA THR A 35 19.06 -20.39 -1.18
C THR A 35 18.81 -19.05 -0.47
N ILE A 36 18.30 -19.10 0.76
CA ILE A 36 18.11 -17.91 1.60
C ILE A 36 19.46 -17.51 2.24
N GLN A 37 20.12 -16.51 1.66
CA GLN A 37 21.17 -15.77 2.33
C GLN A 37 20.53 -14.77 3.30
N ARG A 38 20.68 -15.03 4.61
CA ARG A 38 20.18 -14.20 5.71
C ARG A 38 20.63 -12.74 5.57
N CYS A 39 19.67 -11.84 5.33
CA CYS A 39 19.87 -10.41 5.48
C CYS A 39 19.49 -9.92 6.90
N SER A 40 20.31 -9.00 7.39
CA SER A 40 20.37 -8.47 8.75
C SER A 40 19.16 -7.60 9.14
N VAL A 41 18.91 -7.55 10.45
CA VAL A 41 17.80 -6.80 11.09
C VAL A 41 17.93 -5.30 10.81
N VAL A 42 16.99 -4.74 10.04
CA VAL A 42 16.85 -3.29 9.83
C VAL A 42 16.08 -2.69 11.01
N LYS A 43 16.61 -1.59 11.58
CA LYS A 43 15.97 -0.87 12.69
C LYS A 43 14.78 -0.07 12.16
N LEU A 44 13.71 0.00 12.96
CA LEU A 44 12.44 0.66 12.61
C LEU A 44 12.56 2.16 12.26
N ASN A 45 13.63 2.83 12.71
CA ASN A 45 13.88 4.24 12.39
C ASN A 45 14.59 4.46 11.03
N ASP A 46 15.01 3.39 10.34
CA ASP A 46 15.66 3.43 9.01
C ASP A 46 14.69 3.11 7.85
N VAL A 47 13.39 2.91 8.12
CA VAL A 47 12.44 2.49 7.08
C VAL A 47 12.24 3.59 6.04
N ASN A 48 12.21 4.87 6.43
CA ASN A 48 12.06 5.98 5.48
C ASN A 48 13.35 6.30 4.68
N ASP A 49 14.51 5.83 5.16
CA ASP A 49 15.80 5.96 4.46
C ASP A 49 16.08 4.73 3.57
N ASN A 50 15.13 3.79 3.51
CA ASN A 50 15.18 2.67 2.60
C ASN A 50 14.80 3.13 1.19
N ALA A 51 15.57 2.67 0.19
CA ALA A 51 15.36 2.98 -1.22
C ALA A 51 13.93 2.74 -1.72
N ILE A 52 13.21 1.78 -1.11
CA ILE A 52 11.80 1.50 -1.37
C ILE A 52 10.91 2.76 -1.26
N PHE A 53 11.25 3.69 -0.37
CA PHE A 53 10.45 4.89 -0.10
C PHE A 53 10.94 6.14 -0.83
N ASN A 54 12.03 6.07 -1.59
CA ASN A 54 12.65 7.24 -2.21
C ASN A 54 11.65 8.04 -3.05
N PHE A 55 10.89 7.39 -3.93
CA PHE A 55 9.87 8.05 -4.73
C PHE A 55 8.57 8.25 -3.95
N TYR A 56 8.15 7.22 -3.20
CA TYR A 56 6.89 7.24 -2.43
C TYR A 56 6.79 8.44 -1.48
N SER A 57 7.86 8.74 -0.73
CA SER A 57 7.87 9.79 0.30
C SER A 57 7.80 11.21 -0.27
N GLN A 58 8.19 11.41 -1.53
CA GLN A 58 8.20 12.71 -2.19
C GLN A 58 6.82 13.13 -2.70
N VAL A 59 5.96 12.16 -3.03
CA VAL A 59 4.62 12.38 -3.57
C VAL A 59 3.62 12.66 -2.45
N LYS A 60 2.80 13.70 -2.63
CA LYS A 60 1.72 14.08 -1.71
C LYS A 60 0.35 13.87 -2.34
N MET A 61 -0.63 13.52 -1.52
CA MET A 61 -2.04 13.51 -1.95
C MET A 61 -2.45 14.91 -2.43
N ASN A 62 -3.34 14.96 -3.43
CA ASN A 62 -3.84 16.19 -4.05
C ASN A 62 -2.78 17.06 -4.78
N GLN A 63 -1.53 16.60 -4.87
CA GLN A 63 -0.47 17.22 -5.67
C GLN A 63 -0.80 17.12 -7.17
N PHE A 64 -0.38 18.09 -7.97
CA PHE A 64 -0.59 18.02 -9.41
C PHE A 64 0.38 17.06 -10.08
N LYS A 65 -0.08 16.38 -11.14
CA LYS A 65 0.76 15.49 -11.96
C LYS A 65 2.03 16.17 -12.45
N ALA A 66 1.94 17.39 -12.96
CA ALA A 66 3.11 18.12 -13.44
C ALA A 66 4.16 18.37 -12.34
N GLU A 67 3.74 18.60 -11.09
CA GLU A 67 4.64 18.74 -9.94
C GLU A 67 5.29 17.40 -9.57
N VAL A 68 4.54 16.30 -9.70
CA VAL A 68 5.06 14.94 -9.48
C VAL A 68 6.09 14.58 -10.55
N ASP A 69 5.78 14.84 -11.82
CA ASP A 69 6.68 14.59 -12.95
C ASP A 69 8.01 15.34 -12.78
N ASP A 70 7.95 16.61 -12.33
CA ASP A 70 9.13 17.44 -12.05
C ASP A 70 9.97 16.92 -10.87
N ILE A 71 9.31 16.59 -9.74
CA ILE A 71 10.00 16.12 -8.53
C ILE A 71 10.64 14.74 -8.72
N LEU A 72 9.93 13.81 -9.37
CA LEU A 72 10.44 12.45 -9.56
C LEU A 72 11.46 12.38 -10.70
N GLY A 73 11.36 13.29 -11.68
CA GLY A 73 12.28 13.32 -12.84
C GLY A 73 12.26 12.03 -13.67
N ALA A 74 11.20 11.22 -13.54
CA ALA A 74 11.03 9.93 -14.17
C ALA A 74 9.82 9.94 -15.11
N VAL A 75 9.94 9.23 -16.23
CA VAL A 75 8.80 9.01 -17.15
C VAL A 75 7.99 7.83 -16.62
N PRO A 76 6.70 8.00 -16.31
CA PRO A 76 5.88 6.91 -15.80
C PRO A 76 5.48 5.94 -16.90
N GLU A 77 5.38 4.66 -16.54
CA GLU A 77 4.62 3.67 -17.30
C GLU A 77 3.14 3.79 -16.93
N VAL A 78 2.25 3.69 -17.92
CA VAL A 78 0.81 3.82 -17.70
C VAL A 78 0.12 2.52 -18.11
N ASP A 79 -0.63 1.92 -17.18
CA ASP A 79 -1.39 0.70 -17.46
C ASP A 79 -2.75 1.01 -18.12
N GLU A 80 -3.48 -0.05 -18.49
CA GLU A 80 -4.79 0.05 -19.14
C GLU A 80 -5.87 0.72 -18.26
N ASP A 81 -5.67 0.71 -16.95
CA ASP A 81 -6.57 1.29 -15.95
C ASP A 81 -6.21 2.75 -15.62
N GLY A 82 -5.15 3.29 -16.24
CA GLY A 82 -4.69 4.66 -16.05
C GLY A 82 -3.89 4.89 -14.77
N LEU A 83 -3.29 3.83 -14.21
CA LEU A 83 -2.33 3.92 -13.11
C LEU A 83 -0.94 4.27 -13.65
N TYR A 84 -0.32 5.29 -13.07
CA TYR A 84 1.00 5.77 -13.45
C TYR A 84 2.05 5.21 -12.51
N THR A 85 2.98 4.43 -13.03
CA THR A 85 4.07 3.84 -12.26
C THR A 85 5.38 4.55 -12.58
N TYR A 86 5.92 5.25 -11.59
CA TYR A 86 7.22 5.91 -11.68
C TYR A 86 8.27 5.02 -11.01
N ILE A 87 9.29 4.62 -11.76
CA ILE A 87 10.37 3.75 -11.28
C ILE A 87 11.68 4.52 -11.21
N ASP A 88 12.39 4.39 -10.08
CA ASP A 88 13.79 4.81 -9.95
C ASP A 88 14.67 3.76 -10.63
N THR A 89 15.27 4.11 -11.77
CA THR A 89 16.10 3.18 -12.55
C THR A 89 17.37 2.74 -11.82
N ASN A 90 17.78 3.42 -10.75
CA ASN A 90 18.94 3.02 -9.96
C ASN A 90 18.63 1.87 -9.00
N THR A 91 17.39 1.79 -8.52
CA THR A 91 16.99 0.86 -7.44
C THR A 91 15.92 -0.13 -7.86
N GLY A 92 15.18 0.17 -8.94
CA GLY A 92 14.03 -0.60 -9.42
C GLY A 92 12.75 -0.35 -8.61
N TYR A 93 12.82 0.32 -7.46
CA TYR A 93 11.66 0.70 -6.66
C TYR A 93 10.95 1.91 -7.24
N GLY A 94 9.70 2.10 -6.84
CA GLY A 94 8.91 3.21 -7.36
C GLY A 94 7.66 3.54 -6.57
N VAL A 95 6.80 4.29 -7.24
CA VAL A 95 5.49 4.67 -6.73
C VAL A 95 4.45 4.53 -7.84
N CYS A 96 3.35 3.87 -7.52
CA CYS A 96 2.16 3.83 -8.37
C CYS A 96 1.21 4.95 -7.94
N ILE A 97 0.70 5.72 -8.90
CA ILE A 97 -0.11 6.91 -8.68
C ILE A 97 -1.35 6.87 -9.55
N ALA A 98 -2.51 7.14 -8.95
CA ALA A 98 -3.72 7.46 -9.72
C ALA A 98 -3.98 8.97 -9.62
N TYR A 99 -4.48 9.53 -10.72
CA TYR A 99 -4.88 10.93 -10.81
C TYR A 99 -6.38 11.04 -11.08
N ASN A 100 -7.01 12.11 -10.58
CA ASN A 100 -8.37 12.47 -10.99
C ASN A 100 -8.39 13.25 -12.32
N ASP A 101 -9.59 13.63 -12.76
CA ASP A 101 -9.87 14.43 -13.96
C ASP A 101 -9.22 15.83 -13.95
N ARG A 102 -8.75 16.29 -12.79
CA ARG A 102 -8.00 17.54 -12.60
C ARG A 102 -6.50 17.32 -12.45
N GLU A 103 -6.03 16.13 -12.82
CA GLU A 103 -4.62 15.72 -12.75
C GLU A 103 -4.04 15.81 -11.34
N ARG A 104 -4.85 15.52 -10.31
CA ARG A 104 -4.39 15.51 -8.92
C ARG A 104 -4.30 14.11 -8.35
N VAL A 105 -3.25 13.87 -7.56
CA VAL A 105 -2.99 12.57 -6.90
C VAL A 105 -4.17 12.18 -6.01
N THR A 106 -4.80 11.05 -6.32
CA THR A 106 -5.89 10.43 -5.53
C THR A 106 -5.49 9.08 -4.96
N LEU A 107 -4.36 8.52 -5.39
CA LEU A 107 -3.76 7.31 -4.84
C LEU A 107 -2.24 7.41 -4.96
N LYS A 108 -1.52 6.95 -3.93
CA LYS A 108 -0.10 6.60 -4.02
C LYS A 108 0.15 5.26 -3.32
N GLY A 109 0.83 4.34 -3.98
CA GLY A 109 1.24 3.04 -3.45
C GLY A 109 2.71 2.78 -3.74
N ILE A 110 3.39 2.03 -2.87
CA ILE A 110 4.75 1.57 -3.16
C ILE A 110 4.72 0.64 -4.38
N SER A 111 5.66 0.82 -5.28
CA SER A 111 5.92 -0.09 -6.41
C SER A 111 7.24 -0.82 -6.20
N THR A 112 7.25 -2.13 -6.42
CA THR A 112 8.44 -2.99 -6.28
C THR A 112 8.68 -3.80 -7.57
N PRO A 113 9.95 -4.07 -7.94
CA PRO A 113 10.29 -4.78 -9.17
C PRO A 113 9.81 -6.23 -9.22
N GLU A 114 10.00 -7.02 -8.16
CA GLU A 114 9.57 -8.42 -8.08
C GLU A 114 8.46 -8.62 -7.05
N CYS A 115 7.24 -8.12 -7.35
CA CYS A 115 6.06 -8.25 -6.49
C CYS A 115 6.33 -7.92 -5.00
N GLU A 116 5.37 -8.20 -4.11
CA GLU A 116 5.42 -7.82 -2.70
C GLU A 116 6.52 -8.56 -1.88
N SER A 117 7.27 -9.50 -2.49
CA SER A 117 8.42 -10.18 -1.86
C SER A 117 9.51 -9.21 -1.40
N GLU A 118 9.62 -8.04 -2.01
CA GLU A 118 10.61 -7.05 -1.60
C GLU A 118 10.16 -6.25 -0.36
N LEU A 119 8.85 -6.20 -0.07
CA LEU A 119 8.36 -5.67 1.19
C LEU A 119 8.75 -6.58 2.37
N ILE A 120 9.09 -7.85 2.12
CA ILE A 120 9.67 -8.75 3.13
C ILE A 120 10.99 -8.22 3.67
N ALA A 121 11.77 -7.47 2.86
CA ALA A 121 12.99 -6.82 3.32
C ALA A 121 12.74 -5.78 4.42
N LEU A 122 11.50 -5.26 4.51
CA LEU A 122 11.05 -4.39 5.59
C LEU A 122 10.55 -5.17 6.82
N GLY A 123 10.43 -6.50 6.69
CA GLY A 123 9.85 -7.38 7.68
C GLY A 123 10.71 -7.53 8.93
N ASN A 124 10.20 -7.05 10.05
CA ASN A 124 10.82 -7.23 11.37
C ASN A 124 9.81 -7.62 12.46
N MET A 125 8.57 -7.92 12.07
CA MET A 125 7.49 -8.23 12.99
C MET A 125 7.40 -9.73 13.32
N SER A 126 6.47 -10.07 14.20
CA SER A 126 6.08 -11.45 14.54
C SER A 126 4.57 -11.53 14.75
N VAL A 127 3.82 -11.01 13.77
CA VAL A 127 2.35 -11.01 13.77
C VAL A 127 1.79 -12.36 13.33
N THR A 128 0.58 -12.68 13.80
CA THR A 128 -0.07 -13.98 13.61
C THR A 128 -1.54 -13.79 13.21
N PRO A 129 -2.17 -14.76 12.53
CA PRO A 129 -3.57 -14.64 12.12
C PRO A 129 -4.52 -14.37 13.29
N ILE A 130 -4.21 -14.89 14.47
CA ILE A 130 -5.03 -14.74 15.69
C ILE A 130 -5.11 -13.27 16.15
N GLN A 131 -4.10 -12.45 15.86
CA GLN A 131 -4.15 -11.03 16.24
C GLN A 131 -5.17 -10.24 15.43
N VAL A 132 -5.48 -10.65 14.19
CA VAL A 132 -6.46 -9.95 13.34
C VAL A 132 -7.84 -9.92 13.97
N VAL A 133 -8.29 -11.01 14.62
CA VAL A 133 -9.62 -11.06 15.25
C VAL A 133 -9.75 -10.12 16.46
N SER A 134 -8.62 -9.63 16.97
CA SER A 134 -8.60 -8.67 18.07
C SER A 134 -8.70 -7.23 17.58
N ILE A 135 -8.47 -6.96 16.29
CA ILE A 135 -8.59 -5.64 15.68
C ILE A 135 -10.03 -5.43 15.23
N LYS A 136 -10.66 -4.38 15.75
CA LYS A 136 -12.05 -4.02 15.43
C LYS A 136 -12.10 -2.66 14.77
N GLU A 137 -13.15 -2.46 13.96
CA GLU A 137 -13.47 -1.14 13.41
C GLU A 137 -13.58 -0.10 14.55
N GLY A 138 -13.04 1.09 14.31
CA GLY A 138 -13.00 2.19 15.26
C GLY A 138 -11.84 2.18 16.25
N MET A 139 -11.05 1.09 16.35
CA MET A 139 -9.85 1.07 17.20
C MET A 139 -8.84 2.11 16.73
N SER A 140 -8.24 2.85 17.65
CA SER A 140 -7.16 3.80 17.33
C SER A 140 -5.91 3.07 16.84
N TYR A 141 -5.07 3.76 16.07
CA TYR A 141 -3.77 3.24 15.64
C TYR A 141 -2.90 2.77 16.81
N GLU A 142 -2.92 3.45 17.95
CA GLU A 142 -2.14 3.05 19.13
C GLU A 142 -2.68 1.74 19.77
N GLU A 143 -3.98 1.49 19.70
CA GLU A 143 -4.54 0.19 20.12
C GLU A 143 -4.13 -0.92 19.17
N VAL A 144 -4.17 -0.66 17.85
CA VAL A 144 -3.69 -1.60 16.83
C VAL A 144 -2.20 -1.90 17.03
N LYS A 145 -1.36 -0.89 17.23
CA LYS A 145 0.07 -1.05 17.53
C LYS A 145 0.31 -1.91 18.75
N ARG A 146 -0.50 -1.75 19.80
CA ARG A 146 -0.38 -2.56 21.02
C ARG A 146 -0.73 -4.03 20.78
N ILE A 147 -1.74 -4.30 19.95
CA ILE A 147 -2.14 -5.66 19.55
C ILE A 147 -1.04 -6.31 18.68
N LEU A 148 -0.47 -5.54 17.75
CA LEU A 148 0.48 -6.03 16.74
C LEU A 148 1.95 -5.96 17.16
N GLY A 149 2.26 -5.29 18.27
CA GLY A 149 3.58 -5.29 18.89
C GLY A 149 4.60 -4.34 18.25
N GLY A 150 4.17 -3.28 17.54
CA GLY A 150 5.08 -2.33 16.91
C GLY A 150 4.38 -1.35 15.97
N GLU A 151 5.14 -0.47 15.32
CA GLU A 151 4.61 0.42 14.27
C GLU A 151 4.42 -0.34 12.96
N GLY A 152 3.31 -0.06 12.28
CA GLY A 152 3.08 -0.50 10.92
C GLY A 152 3.71 0.46 9.92
N ILE A 153 4.00 -0.06 8.74
CA ILE A 153 4.58 0.67 7.60
C ILE A 153 3.45 1.12 6.68
N GLU A 154 3.43 2.41 6.31
CA GLU A 154 2.49 2.89 5.29
C GLU A 154 2.93 2.39 3.92
N VAL A 155 2.08 1.63 3.24
CA VAL A 155 2.37 1.09 1.90
C VAL A 155 1.47 1.68 0.83
N ILE A 156 0.35 2.29 1.24
CA ILE A 156 -0.61 2.92 0.33
C ILE A 156 -1.41 4.02 1.05
N CYS A 157 -1.68 5.10 0.32
CA CYS A 157 -2.59 6.16 0.70
C CYS A 157 -3.55 6.43 -0.46
N VAL A 158 -4.86 6.54 -0.17
CA VAL A 158 -5.89 6.72 -1.20
C VAL A 158 -7.00 7.64 -0.71
N GLU A 159 -7.56 8.43 -1.62
CA GLU A 159 -8.78 9.20 -1.39
C GLU A 159 -9.96 8.25 -1.15
N ASN A 160 -10.77 8.50 -0.12
CA ASN A 160 -11.93 7.67 0.15
C ASN A 160 -13.01 7.94 -0.93
N PRO A 161 -13.41 6.94 -1.74
CA PRO A 161 -14.37 7.15 -2.81
C PRO A 161 -15.78 7.52 -2.30
N LEU A 162 -16.07 7.23 -1.02
CA LEU A 162 -17.35 7.54 -0.38
C LEU A 162 -17.34 8.90 0.32
N ASP A 163 -16.16 9.42 0.68
CA ASP A 163 -15.97 10.69 1.38
C ASP A 163 -14.63 11.30 0.94
N ARG A 164 -14.67 12.04 -0.18
CA ARG A 164 -13.47 12.52 -0.87
C ARG A 164 -12.62 13.53 -0.08
N ASP A 165 -13.15 14.05 1.02
CA ASP A 165 -12.40 14.89 1.95
C ASP A 165 -11.57 14.05 2.95
N LYS A 166 -11.70 12.72 2.90
CA LYS A 166 -10.97 11.77 3.74
C LYS A 166 -9.99 10.93 2.94
N LEU A 167 -8.93 10.53 3.64
CA LEU A 167 -7.90 9.63 3.14
C LEU A 167 -7.95 8.31 3.90
N LEU A 168 -7.79 7.21 3.17
CA LEU A 168 -7.59 5.88 3.72
C LEU A 168 -6.12 5.50 3.59
N TYR A 169 -5.57 4.92 4.66
CA TYR A 169 -4.18 4.49 4.71
C TYR A 169 -4.12 2.98 4.87
N GLY A 170 -3.34 2.30 4.03
CA GLY A 170 -3.01 0.90 4.21
C GLY A 170 -1.67 0.79 4.94
N MET A 171 -1.72 0.25 6.15
CA MET A 171 -0.56 -0.01 6.99
C MET A 171 -0.25 -1.50 7.01
N ALA A 172 1.02 -1.88 6.96
CA ALA A 172 1.47 -3.28 6.97
C ALA A 172 2.41 -3.56 8.16
N TRP A 173 2.19 -4.71 8.81
CA TRP A 173 3.09 -5.31 9.79
C TRP A 173 3.60 -6.62 9.20
N ILE A 174 4.85 -6.63 8.77
CA ILE A 174 5.41 -7.68 7.92
C ILE A 174 6.38 -8.53 8.72
N ASN A 175 6.22 -9.85 8.67
CA ASN A 175 7.13 -10.83 9.24
C ASN A 175 8.30 -11.10 8.31
N LYS A 176 9.37 -11.69 8.84
CA LYS A 176 10.55 -12.07 8.05
C LYS A 176 10.30 -13.18 7.03
N ASP A 177 9.25 -13.97 7.21
CA ASP A 177 8.81 -14.99 6.26
C ASP A 177 7.86 -14.43 5.18
N GLY A 178 7.60 -13.12 5.23
CA GLY A 178 6.73 -12.41 4.28
C GLY A 178 5.25 -12.48 4.56
N THR A 179 4.82 -13.27 5.55
CA THR A 179 3.45 -13.15 6.06
C THR A 179 3.25 -11.78 6.71
N ALA A 180 2.02 -11.27 6.69
CA ALA A 180 1.76 -9.92 7.19
C ALA A 180 0.35 -9.74 7.72
N ILE A 181 0.16 -8.73 8.57
CA ILE A 181 -1.14 -8.14 8.81
C ILE A 181 -1.19 -6.79 8.13
N THR A 182 -2.22 -6.57 7.32
CA THR A 182 -2.55 -5.25 6.78
C THR A 182 -3.75 -4.67 7.52
N VAL A 183 -3.69 -3.38 7.81
CA VAL A 183 -4.78 -2.64 8.45
C VAL A 183 -5.06 -1.39 7.63
N GLN A 184 -6.31 -1.23 7.21
CA GLN A 184 -6.80 -0.01 6.61
C GLN A 184 -7.25 0.95 7.72
N LEU A 185 -6.79 2.20 7.68
CA LEU A 185 -7.15 3.25 8.62
C LEU A 185 -7.97 4.35 7.93
N ASP A 186 -9.00 4.86 8.60
CA ASP A 186 -9.65 6.14 8.26
C ASP A 186 -8.80 7.28 8.85
N GLY A 187 -8.11 8.02 7.99
CA GLY A 187 -7.14 9.05 8.35
C GLY A 187 -5.74 8.52 8.69
N TYR A 188 -4.75 9.41 8.60
CA TYR A 188 -3.35 9.05 8.89
C TYR A 188 -3.19 8.70 10.36
N LYS A 189 -2.76 7.46 10.64
CA LYS A 189 -2.69 6.93 12.00
C LYS A 189 -4.00 7.15 12.79
N GLY A 190 -5.14 7.13 12.07
CA GLY A 190 -6.47 7.34 12.62
C GLY A 190 -7.05 6.06 13.20
N THR A 191 -8.26 5.70 12.78
CA THR A 191 -8.97 4.53 13.32
C THR A 191 -9.00 3.38 12.32
N ALA A 192 -8.83 2.16 12.81
CA ALA A 192 -8.97 0.94 12.03
C ALA A 192 -10.37 0.85 11.41
N TYR A 193 -10.40 0.56 10.12
CA TYR A 193 -11.60 0.25 9.37
C TYR A 193 -11.68 -1.25 9.10
N LYS A 194 -10.56 -1.86 8.68
CA LYS A 194 -10.48 -3.28 8.35
C LYS A 194 -9.07 -3.81 8.59
N ALA A 195 -8.95 -5.07 9.01
CA ALA A 195 -7.67 -5.77 9.10
C ALA A 195 -7.75 -7.13 8.40
N LYS A 196 -6.64 -7.60 7.84
CA LYS A 196 -6.53 -8.91 7.18
C LYS A 196 -5.16 -9.52 7.44
N PHE A 197 -5.10 -10.83 7.64
CA PHE A 197 -3.86 -11.59 7.60
C PHE A 197 -3.58 -12.03 6.17
N ARG A 198 -2.33 -11.95 5.77
CA ARG A 198 -1.85 -12.38 4.46
C ARG A 198 -0.85 -13.51 4.63
N GLU A 199 -1.12 -14.61 3.95
CA GLU A 199 -0.19 -15.72 3.76
C GLU A 199 0.74 -15.41 2.57
N CYS A 200 1.93 -16.00 2.59
CA CYS A 200 2.93 -15.91 1.53
C CYS A 200 2.64 -16.91 0.42
#